data_AF-A0A3D3C031-F1
#
_entry.id   AF-A0A3D3C031-F1
#
_cell.length_a   1.000
_cell.length_b   1.000
_cell.length_c   1.000
_cell.angle_alpha   90.00
_cell.angle_beta   90.00
_cell.angle_gamma   90.00
#
_symmetry.space_group_name_H-M   'P 1'
#
loop_
_entity.id
_entity.type
_entity.pdbx_description
1 polymer ?
#
loop_
_entity_poly.entity_id
_entity_poly.type
_entity_poly.pdbx_seq_one_letter_code
_entity_poly.pdbx_strand_id
1 'polypeptide(L)'
;AGVGSFSFRAEIYAQDSWYYANTADSNAPGTEIDGYELINVRAEWANIFDSKFNVAVFGRNLSEEEYFAGGNSNAATGGFNSVIPGEPRNYGVEFYYNY
;
A
#
# COMPACT_ATOMS: atom_id res chain seq x y z
N ALA A 1 16.23 -32.93 10.97
CA ALA A 1 15.70 -32.05 9.92
C ALA A 1 14.77 -31.06 10.61
N GLY A 2 15.12 -29.77 10.57
CA GLY A 2 14.25 -28.69 10.99
C GLY A 2 13.15 -28.49 9.96
N VAL A 3 11.99 -27.98 10.38
CA VAL A 3 10.91 -27.65 9.46
C VAL A 3 11.16 -26.32 8.73
N GLY A 4 12.18 -25.54 9.13
CA GLY A 4 12.43 -24.17 8.68
C GLY A 4 12.01 -23.15 9.73
N SER A 5 11.90 -21.88 9.34
CA SER A 5 11.50 -20.77 10.21
C SER A 5 10.23 -20.10 9.69
N PHE A 6 9.34 -19.74 10.61
CA PHE A 6 8.13 -19.01 10.29
C PHE A 6 8.26 -17.55 10.75
N SER A 7 7.84 -16.62 9.91
CA SER A 7 7.70 -15.22 10.29
C SER A 7 6.32 -14.69 9.91
N PHE A 8 5.80 -13.78 10.73
CA PHE A 8 4.53 -13.12 10.52
C PHE A 8 4.68 -11.63 10.80
N ARG A 9 4.05 -10.81 9.97
CA ARG A 9 4.01 -9.35 10.08
C ARG A 9 2.58 -8.89 9.88
N ALA A 10 2.13 -8.01 10.77
CA ALA A 10 0.94 -7.20 10.59
C ALA A 10 1.35 -5.73 10.65
N GLU A 11 0.72 -4.89 9.84
CA GLU A 11 0.97 -3.47 9.74
C GLU A 11 -0.37 -2.72 9.70
N ILE A 12 -0.45 -1.65 10.48
CA ILE A 12 -1.51 -0.65 10.42
C ILE A 12 -0.84 0.66 10.02
N TYR A 13 -1.28 1.23 8.91
CA TYR A 13 -0.82 2.50 8.39
C TYR A 13 -1.96 3.50 8.44
N ALA A 14 -1.76 4.65 9.07
CA ALA A 14 -2.75 5.73 9.12
C ALA A 14 -2.10 7.05 8.70
N GLN A 15 -2.82 7.83 7.91
CA GLN A 15 -2.41 9.14 7.45
C GLN A 15 -3.58 10.11 7.57
N ASP A 16 -3.33 11.30 8.15
CA ASP A 16 -4.30 12.39 8.20
C ASP A 16 -4.52 13.02 6.81
N SER A 17 -5.52 13.88 6.67
CA SER A 17 -5.77 14.57 5.40
C SER A 17 -4.58 15.45 5.00
N TRP A 18 -4.40 15.62 3.69
CA TRP A 18 -3.29 16.38 3.16
C TRP A 18 -3.61 16.99 1.79
N TYR A 19 -2.91 18.07 1.46
CA TYR A 19 -3.04 18.76 0.17
C TYR A 19 -1.93 18.34 -0.78
N TYR A 20 -2.29 17.89 -1.99
CA TYR A 20 -1.31 17.56 -3.04
C TYR A 20 -0.90 18.76 -3.91
N ALA A 21 -1.44 19.95 -3.65
CA ALA A 21 -1.04 21.19 -4.31
C ALA A 21 -0.74 22.33 -3.32
N ASN A 22 0.36 23.04 -3.55
CA ASN A 22 0.77 24.17 -2.71
C ASN A 22 -0.16 25.40 -2.84
N THR A 23 -1.03 25.44 -3.84
CA THR A 23 -1.99 26.53 -4.09
C THR A 23 -3.44 26.12 -3.78
N ALA A 24 -3.62 25.10 -2.93
CA ALA A 24 -4.92 24.56 -2.54
C ALA A 24 -5.95 25.64 -2.15
N ASP A 25 -5.53 26.65 -1.39
CA ASP A 25 -6.40 27.73 -0.90
C ASP A 25 -6.55 28.92 -1.86
N SER A 26 -6.04 28.82 -3.09
CA SER A 26 -6.10 29.92 -4.06
C SER A 26 -6.41 29.42 -5.47
N ASN A 27 -5.37 29.09 -6.25
CA ASN A 27 -5.49 28.82 -7.68
C ASN A 27 -5.80 27.34 -8.00
N ALA A 28 -5.78 26.46 -6.99
CA ALA A 28 -6.04 25.03 -7.15
C ALA A 28 -6.92 24.44 -6.03
N PRO A 29 -8.15 24.94 -5.81
CA PRO A 29 -9.07 24.39 -4.83
C PRO A 29 -9.43 22.93 -5.15
N GLY A 30 -9.86 22.17 -4.13
CA GLY A 30 -10.24 20.77 -4.28
C GLY A 30 -9.05 19.83 -4.47
N THR A 31 -7.94 20.13 -3.82
CA THR A 31 -6.70 19.33 -3.84
C THR A 31 -6.39 18.67 -2.49
N GLU A 32 -7.37 18.65 -1.60
CA GLU A 32 -7.31 17.88 -0.36
C GLU A 32 -7.63 16.41 -0.66
N ILE A 33 -6.86 15.52 -0.06
CA ILE A 33 -7.13 14.10 0.03
C ILE A 33 -7.43 13.79 1.49
N ASP A 34 -8.56 13.14 1.71
CA ASP A 34 -8.99 12.72 3.04
C ASP A 34 -7.98 11.73 3.65
N GLY A 35 -7.92 11.73 4.99
CA GLY A 35 -7.12 10.75 5.72
C GLY A 35 -7.63 9.33 5.49
N TYR A 36 -6.72 8.36 5.53
CA TYR A 36 -7.04 6.96 5.29
C TYR A 36 -6.21 6.03 6.18
N GLU A 37 -6.75 4.84 6.42
CA GLU A 37 -6.10 3.78 7.20
C GLU A 37 -6.05 2.47 6.40
N LEU A 38 -4.90 1.80 6.41
CA LEU A 38 -4.67 0.53 5.74
C LEU A 38 -4.19 -0.52 6.72
N ILE A 39 -4.73 -1.74 6.57
CA ILE A 39 -4.31 -2.92 7.31
C ILE A 39 -3.66 -3.91 6.34
N ASN A 40 -2.39 -4.27 6.60
CA ASN A 40 -1.61 -5.18 5.77
C ASN A 40 -1.07 -6.35 6.61
N VAL A 41 -0.96 -7.53 6.01
CA VAL A 41 -0.37 -8.71 6.65
C VAL A 41 0.53 -9.48 5.70
N ARG A 42 1.55 -10.15 6.25
CA ARG A 42 2.43 -11.06 5.53
C ARG A 42 2.85 -12.22 6.44
N ALA A 43 2.84 -13.43 5.89
CA ALA A 43 3.39 -14.62 6.52
C ALA A 43 4.44 -15.24 5.60
N GLU A 44 5.54 -15.73 6.15
CA GLU A 44 6.61 -16.40 5.41
C GLU A 44 7.06 -17.67 6.13
N TRP A 45 7.31 -18.70 5.34
CA TRP A 45 8.00 -19.92 5.74
C TRP A 45 9.32 -20.01 4.99
N ALA A 46 10.41 -19.76 5.70
CA ALA A 46 11.76 -19.76 5.16
C ALA A 46 12.50 -21.06 5.50
N ASN A 47 13.45 -21.44 4.64
CA ASN A 47 14.29 -22.63 4.78
C ASN A 47 13.47 -23.90 4.97
N ILE A 48 12.44 -24.07 4.13
CA ILE A 48 11.48 -25.16 4.22
C ILE A 48 12.22 -26.50 4.25
N PHE A 49 12.08 -27.26 5.33
CA PHE A 49 12.78 -28.53 5.54
C PHE A 49 14.32 -28.46 5.39
N ASP A 50 14.94 -27.41 5.95
CA ASP A 50 16.38 -27.11 5.82
C ASP A 50 16.84 -26.91 4.36
N SER A 51 15.90 -26.64 3.44
CA SER A 51 16.21 -26.37 2.04
C SER A 51 16.52 -24.88 1.79
N LYS A 52 16.80 -24.56 0.53
CA LYS A 52 17.00 -23.18 0.06
C LYS A 52 15.70 -22.52 -0.42
N PHE A 53 14.56 -23.18 -0.27
CA PHE A 53 13.25 -22.68 -0.66
C PHE A 53 12.56 -21.91 0.47
N ASN A 54 11.95 -20.78 0.12
CA ASN A 54 11.06 -20.01 0.97
C ASN A 54 9.73 -19.76 0.24
N VAL A 55 8.64 -19.69 1.01
CA VAL A 55 7.31 -19.31 0.51
C VAL A 55 6.75 -18.21 1.39
N ALA A 56 6.18 -17.17 0.79
CA ALA A 56 5.45 -16.15 1.52
C ALA A 56 4.06 -15.91 0.92
N VAL A 57 3.13 -15.51 1.76
CA VAL A 57 1.79 -15.05 1.38
C VAL A 57 1.54 -13.71 2.03
N PHE A 58 0.86 -12.82 1.31
CA PHE A 58 0.54 -11.49 1.81
C PHE A 58 -0.86 -11.05 1.41
N GLY A 59 -1.40 -10.13 2.20
CA GLY A 59 -2.60 -9.38 1.89
C GLY A 59 -2.41 -7.91 2.23
N ARG A 60 -2.84 -7.02 1.34
CA ARG A 60 -2.74 -5.56 1.50
C ARG A 60 -4.12 -4.93 1.42
N ASN A 61 -4.29 -3.81 2.13
CA ASN A 61 -5.56 -3.07 2.24
C ASN A 61 -6.73 -4.01 2.62
N LEU A 62 -6.56 -4.78 3.70
CA LEU A 62 -7.51 -5.83 4.10
C LEU A 62 -8.89 -5.29 4.50
N SER A 63 -8.97 -4.02 4.91
CA SER A 63 -10.20 -3.30 5.24
C SER A 63 -11.04 -2.90 4.02
N GLU A 64 -10.53 -3.07 2.79
CA GLU A 64 -11.17 -2.56 1.57
C GLU A 64 -11.29 -1.04 1.53
N GLU A 65 -10.33 -0.32 2.09
CA GLU A 65 -10.38 1.13 2.10
C GLU A 65 -10.28 1.67 0.67
N GLU A 66 -11.26 2.47 0.27
CA GLU A 66 -11.24 3.24 -0.96
C GLU A 66 -10.59 4.60 -0.68
N TYR A 67 -9.34 4.78 -1.10
CA TYR A 67 -8.56 5.98 -0.81
C TYR A 67 -7.86 6.52 -2.06
N PHE A 68 -7.37 7.76 -1.97
CA PHE A 68 -6.48 8.35 -2.98
C PHE A 68 -5.05 8.40 -2.44
N ALA A 69 -4.12 7.81 -3.19
CA ALA A 69 -2.70 7.81 -2.83
C ALA A 69 -1.99 9.11 -3.27
N GLY A 70 -2.65 9.93 -4.08
CA GLY A 70 -2.11 11.21 -4.51
C GLY A 70 -2.99 11.91 -5.54
N GLY A 71 -2.46 12.99 -6.11
CA GLY A 71 -3.14 13.76 -7.13
C GLY A 71 -2.19 14.64 -7.92
N ASN A 72 -2.67 15.14 -9.06
CA ASN A 72 -2.02 16.14 -9.88
C ASN A 72 -2.97 17.32 -10.05
N SER A 73 -2.47 18.53 -9.74
CA SER A 73 -3.24 19.74 -10.00
C SER A 73 -2.93 20.28 -11.39
N ASN A 74 -3.98 20.41 -12.20
CA ASN A 74 -3.95 21.06 -13.51
C ASN A 74 -4.87 22.28 -13.52
N ALA A 75 -5.25 22.80 -12.35
CA ALA A 75 -6.21 23.89 -12.23
C ALA A 75 -5.79 25.15 -13.01
N ALA A 76 -4.50 25.52 -12.96
CA ALA A 76 -3.99 26.71 -13.62
C ALA A 76 -3.91 26.63 -15.16
N THR A 77 -3.82 25.42 -15.74
CA THR A 77 -3.61 25.22 -17.18
C THR A 77 -4.81 24.58 -17.88
N GLY A 78 -5.53 23.69 -17.19
CA GLY A 78 -6.65 22.93 -17.73
C GLY A 78 -7.96 23.10 -16.95
N GLY A 79 -7.97 23.76 -15.79
CA GLY A 79 -9.18 23.99 -14.99
C GLY A 79 -9.73 22.75 -14.28
N PHE A 80 -8.96 21.66 -14.19
CA PHE A 80 -9.34 20.45 -13.47
C PHE A 80 -8.18 19.96 -12.59
N ASN A 81 -8.50 19.13 -11.59
CA ASN A 81 -7.52 18.33 -10.87
C ASN A 81 -7.77 16.85 -11.13
N SER A 82 -6.75 16.02 -10.92
CA SER A 82 -6.87 14.57 -11.04
C SER A 82 -6.31 13.90 -9.80
N VAL A 83 -6.93 12.79 -9.41
CA VAL A 83 -6.51 11.99 -8.27
C VAL A 83 -5.99 10.63 -8.75
N ILE A 84 -5.11 10.04 -7.96
CA ILE A 84 -4.52 8.73 -8.17
C ILE A 84 -5.15 7.79 -7.15
N PRO A 85 -6.03 6.87 -7.59
CA PRO A 85 -6.60 5.86 -6.71
C PRO A 85 -5.51 5.04 -6.03
N GLY A 86 -5.72 4.75 -4.75
CA GLY A 86 -4.92 3.80 -4.00
C GLY A 86 -5.04 2.39 -4.53
N GLU A 87 -4.13 1.52 -4.11
CA GLU A 87 -4.19 0.12 -4.49
C GLU A 87 -5.38 -0.55 -3.77
N PRO A 88 -6.30 -1.20 -4.50
CA PRO A 88 -7.41 -1.90 -3.88
C PRO A 88 -6.89 -3.08 -3.05
N ARG A 89 -7.77 -3.67 -2.26
CA ARG A 89 -7.44 -4.91 -1.53
C ARG A 89 -6.90 -5.97 -2.47
N ASN A 90 -5.72 -6.49 -2.14
CA ASN A 90 -5.05 -7.50 -2.95
C ASN A 90 -4.34 -8.54 -2.10
N TYR A 91 -4.05 -9.67 -2.74
CA TYR A 91 -3.38 -10.82 -2.14
C TYR A 91 -2.32 -11.34 -3.09
N GLY A 92 -1.25 -11.91 -2.54
CA GLY A 92 -0.18 -12.47 -3.34
C GLY A 92 0.55 -13.61 -2.65
N VAL A 93 1.26 -14.37 -3.48
CA VAL A 93 2.11 -15.48 -3.07
C VAL A 93 3.48 -15.30 -3.72
N GLU A 94 4.54 -15.45 -2.93
CA GLU A 94 5.91 -15.29 -3.37
C GLU A 94 6.68 -16.61 -3.14
N PHE A 95 7.48 -17.01 -4.12
CA PHE A 95 8.36 -18.16 -4.03
C PHE A 95 9.81 -17.69 -4.22
N TYR A 96 10.69 -18.07 -3.30
CA TYR A 96 12.11 -17.72 -3.38
C TYR A 96 12.96 -18.99 -3.31
N TYR A 97 14.03 -19.01 -4.12
CA TYR A 97 15.07 -20.05 -4.07
C TYR A 97 16.43 -19.37 -4.00
N ASN A 98 17.18 -19.66 -2.94
CA ASN A 98 18.54 -19.15 -2.78
C ASN A 98 19.51 -20.10 -3.50
N TYR A 99 20.35 -19.62 -4.42
CA TYR A 99 21.36 -20.44 -5.11
C TYR A 99 22.65 -20.54 -4.31
#